data_AF-A0A4R6F133-F1
#
_entry.id   AF-A0A4R6F133-F1
#
_cell.length_a   1.000
_cell.length_b   1.000
_cell.length_c   1.000
_cell.angle_alpha   90.00
_cell.angle_beta   90.00
_cell.angle_gamma   90.00
#
_symmetry.space_group_name_H-M   'P 1'
#
loop_
_entity.id
_entity.type
_entity.pdbx_description
1 polymer ?
#
loop_
_entity_poly.entity_id
_entity_poly.type
_entity_poly.pdbx_seq_one_letter_code
_entity_poly.pdbx_strand_id
1 'polypeptide(L)'
;MTEKSNSEVGRVMRDKEDKRVDGSRRTWLIATTVAGGVGGVAAVVPFVSSFAPSERAKAAGAPVEVDISNLKPGDMMTVAWRGKPVWILNRTDRMLADIKKADTELADPLSQNPFSMPMPEYADNEFRSRPERKNILVAVAVCTHLGCTPTPRFQEGAQPNLPDDWPGGFLCPCHGSTYDLSGRVFKNKPAPQNLDIPPFMFTSENSLVIGQDEKGEA
;
A
#
# COMPACT_ATOMS: atom_id res chain seq x y z
N MET A 1 33.75 79.89 17.90
CA MET A 1 32.85 78.71 18.04
C MET A 1 32.73 78.10 16.65
N THR A 2 33.37 76.97 16.41
CA THR A 2 33.36 76.30 15.10
C THR A 2 32.23 75.28 15.05
N GLU A 3 31.20 75.56 14.25
CA GLU A 3 30.13 74.60 13.92
C GLU A 3 30.73 73.45 13.11
N LYS A 4 30.60 72.23 13.61
CA LYS A 4 30.96 71.02 12.85
C LYS A 4 29.91 70.80 11.75
N SER A 5 30.37 70.46 10.56
CA SER A 5 29.50 70.15 9.42
C SER A 5 28.58 68.97 9.75
N ASN A 6 27.32 69.01 9.30
CA ASN A 6 26.37 67.90 9.43
C ASN A 6 26.92 66.56 8.90
N SER A 7 27.88 66.59 7.97
CA SER A 7 28.59 65.42 7.46
C SER A 7 29.56 64.77 8.48
N GLU A 8 30.25 65.58 9.30
CA GLU A 8 31.15 65.09 10.36
C GLU A 8 30.35 64.52 11.53
N VAL A 9 29.22 65.14 11.87
CA VAL A 9 28.32 64.63 12.92
C VAL A 9 27.73 63.27 12.49
N GLY A 10 27.31 63.13 11.23
CA GLY A 10 26.85 61.86 10.67
C GLY A 10 27.92 60.77 10.64
N ARG A 11 29.18 61.11 10.33
CA ARG A 11 30.31 60.17 10.31
C ARG A 11 30.67 59.67 11.72
N VAL A 12 30.71 60.58 12.70
CA VAL A 12 31.04 60.25 14.10
C VAL A 12 29.92 59.43 14.76
N MET A 13 28.66 59.66 14.42
CA MET A 13 27.54 58.82 14.88
C MET A 13 27.63 57.41 14.29
N ARG A 14 27.96 57.27 13.00
CA ARG A 14 28.11 55.97 12.31
C ARG A 14 29.31 55.17 12.85
N ASP A 15 30.44 55.83 13.10
CA ASP A 15 31.62 55.22 13.74
C ASP A 15 31.36 54.83 15.21
N LYS A 16 30.44 55.51 15.90
CA LYS A 16 30.00 55.14 17.26
C LYS A 16 29.01 53.98 17.27
N GLU A 17 28.18 53.82 16.23
CA GLU A 17 27.31 52.65 16.06
C GLU A 17 28.12 51.38 15.73
N ASP A 18 29.14 51.48 14.87
CA ASP A 18 30.02 50.35 14.55
C ASP A 18 30.84 49.87 15.77
N LYS A 19 31.11 50.76 16.74
CA LYS A 19 31.72 50.42 18.04
C LYS A 19 30.75 49.77 19.05
N ARG A 20 29.42 49.76 18.81
CA ARG A 20 28.45 49.15 19.73
C ARG A 20 28.30 47.64 19.54
N VAL A 21 28.72 47.09 18.40
CA VAL A 21 28.59 45.65 18.11
C VAL A 21 29.98 45.02 18.05
N ASP A 22 30.30 44.21 19.05
CA ASP A 22 31.53 43.41 19.07
C ASP A 22 31.44 42.31 17.99
N GLY A 23 32.15 42.52 16.88
CA GLY A 23 32.18 41.59 15.75
C GLY A 23 32.65 40.18 16.13
N SER A 24 33.55 40.05 17.11
CA SER A 24 34.02 38.74 17.58
C SER A 24 32.92 37.97 18.30
N ARG A 25 32.16 38.65 19.18
CA ARG A 25 30.99 38.05 19.88
C ARG A 25 29.88 37.69 18.90
N ARG A 26 29.62 38.53 17.90
CA ARG A 26 28.63 38.23 16.85
C ARG A 26 29.01 36.99 16.07
N THR A 27 30.29 36.85 15.69
CA THR A 27 30.78 35.65 15.00
C THR A 27 30.64 34.41 15.85
N TRP A 28 30.98 34.47 17.15
CA TRP A 28 30.79 33.32 18.06
C TRP A 28 29.31 32.94 18.22
N LEU A 29 28.40 33.90 18.38
CA LEU A 29 26.95 33.64 18.46
C LEU A 29 26.42 32.98 17.19
N ILE A 30 26.85 33.45 16.00
CA ILE A 30 26.48 32.83 14.72
C ILE A 30 27.03 31.41 14.65
N ALA A 31 28.32 31.22 14.98
CA ALA A 31 28.97 29.91 14.93
C ALA A 31 28.28 28.90 15.86
N THR A 32 27.95 29.28 17.10
CA THR A 32 27.24 28.39 18.04
C THR A 32 25.81 28.11 17.60
N THR A 33 25.13 29.08 16.98
CA THR A 33 23.77 28.88 16.43
C THR A 33 23.80 27.91 15.26
N VAL A 34 24.78 28.05 14.35
CA VAL A 34 24.98 27.12 13.23
C VAL A 34 25.32 25.73 13.75
N ALA A 35 26.26 25.61 14.70
CA ALA A 35 26.62 24.33 15.29
C ALA A 35 25.43 23.67 16.01
N GLY A 36 24.64 24.44 16.75
CA GLY A 36 23.39 23.98 17.37
C GLY A 36 22.36 23.52 16.34
N GLY A 37 22.22 24.25 15.23
CA GLY A 37 21.37 23.86 14.10
C GLY A 37 21.81 22.52 13.48
N VAL A 38 23.10 22.34 13.23
CA VAL A 38 23.66 21.07 12.73
C VAL A 38 23.42 19.93 13.71
N GLY A 39 23.64 20.15 15.01
CA GLY A 39 23.35 19.18 16.06
C GLY A 39 21.86 18.82 16.12
N GLY A 40 20.97 19.80 15.94
CA GLY A 40 19.53 19.59 15.85
C GLY A 40 19.14 18.71 14.67
N VAL A 41 19.66 18.98 13.47
CA VAL A 41 19.44 18.13 12.28
C VAL A 41 19.96 16.72 12.51
N ALA A 42 21.16 16.59 13.09
CA ALA A 42 21.77 15.30 13.39
C ALA A 42 20.97 14.46 14.40
N ALA A 43 20.14 15.07 15.25
CA ALA A 43 19.24 14.37 16.16
C ALA A 43 17.87 14.07 15.53
N VAL A 44 17.29 15.02 14.80
CA VAL A 44 15.94 14.89 14.22
C VAL A 44 15.92 13.87 13.08
N VAL A 45 16.94 13.83 12.22
CA VAL A 45 16.99 12.89 11.08
C VAL A 45 16.93 11.42 11.53
N PRO A 46 17.82 10.93 12.43
CA PRO A 46 17.73 9.54 12.87
C PRO A 46 16.44 9.26 13.65
N PHE A 47 15.95 10.22 14.44
CA PHE A 47 14.68 10.08 15.16
C PHE A 47 13.50 9.86 14.21
N VAL A 48 13.36 10.69 13.17
CA VAL A 48 12.30 10.51 12.16
C VAL A 48 12.54 9.23 11.35
N SER A 49 13.79 8.91 11.02
CA SER A 49 14.11 7.67 10.29
C SER A 49 13.76 6.40 11.08
N SER A 50 13.72 6.47 12.42
CA SER A 50 13.36 5.33 13.27
C SER A 50 11.89 4.91 13.12
N PHE A 51 11.05 5.75 12.52
CA PHE A 51 9.67 5.39 12.16
C PHE A 51 9.55 4.62 10.84
N ALA A 52 10.64 4.51 10.05
CA ALA A 52 10.64 3.67 8.86
C ALA A 52 10.58 2.17 9.22
N PRO A 53 10.15 1.29 8.30
CA PRO A 53 10.12 -0.15 8.55
C PRO A 53 11.49 -0.70 8.98
N SER A 54 11.50 -1.46 10.06
CA SER A 54 12.71 -2.13 10.55
C SER A 54 13.19 -3.23 9.61
N GLU A 55 14.46 -3.65 9.71
CA GLU A 55 15.00 -4.76 8.90
C GLU A 55 14.22 -6.06 9.11
N ARG A 56 13.73 -6.32 10.32
CA ARG A 56 12.82 -7.45 10.58
C ARG A 56 11.52 -7.33 9.79
N ALA A 57 10.95 -6.13 9.72
CA ALA A 57 9.73 -5.87 8.96
C ALA A 57 9.95 -5.98 7.45
N LYS A 58 11.11 -5.55 6.94
CA LYS A 58 11.52 -5.72 5.54
C LYS A 58 11.73 -7.21 5.19
N ALA A 59 12.44 -7.95 6.03
CA ALA A 59 12.66 -9.38 5.85
C ALA A 59 11.36 -10.20 5.86
N ALA A 60 10.36 -9.79 6.66
CA ALA A 60 9.02 -10.39 6.62
C ALA A 60 8.25 -10.13 5.31
N GLY A 61 8.80 -9.30 4.41
CA GLY A 61 8.29 -9.09 3.07
C GLY A 61 8.94 -9.93 1.97
N ALA A 62 9.89 -10.80 2.33
CA ALA A 62 10.50 -11.73 1.39
C ALA A 62 9.45 -12.61 0.70
N PRO A 63 9.76 -13.14 -0.50
CA PRO A 63 8.87 -14.05 -1.19
C PRO A 63 8.55 -15.31 -0.38
N VAL A 64 7.34 -15.83 -0.54
CA VAL A 64 6.84 -17.01 0.16
C VAL A 64 6.51 -18.10 -0.84
N GLU A 65 7.19 -19.24 -0.74
CA GLU A 65 6.84 -20.45 -1.50
C GLU A 65 5.63 -21.14 -0.87
N VAL A 66 4.71 -21.59 -1.73
CA VAL A 66 3.47 -22.25 -1.34
C VAL A 66 3.29 -23.53 -2.15
N ASP A 67 2.99 -24.63 -1.47
CA ASP A 67 2.52 -25.87 -2.08
C ASP A 67 1.00 -25.82 -2.24
N ILE A 68 0.54 -26.02 -3.47
CA ILE A 68 -0.89 -26.03 -3.86
C ILE A 68 -1.33 -27.41 -4.34
N SER A 69 -0.55 -28.47 -4.13
CA SER A 69 -0.83 -29.84 -4.58
C SER A 69 -2.20 -30.39 -4.10
N ASN A 70 -2.65 -29.95 -2.91
CA ASN A 70 -3.91 -30.37 -2.31
C ASN A 70 -5.08 -29.40 -2.56
N LEU A 71 -4.88 -28.31 -3.32
CA LEU A 71 -5.88 -27.27 -3.54
C LEU A 71 -6.87 -27.69 -4.64
N LYS A 72 -8.01 -28.28 -4.26
CA LYS A 72 -9.02 -28.78 -5.21
C LYS A 72 -9.86 -27.63 -5.79
N PRO A 73 -10.54 -27.83 -6.93
CA PRO A 73 -11.50 -26.85 -7.44
C PRO A 73 -12.60 -26.55 -6.42
N GLY A 74 -12.84 -25.28 -6.16
CA GLY A 74 -13.72 -24.75 -5.11
C GLY A 74 -13.03 -24.48 -3.77
N ASP A 75 -11.83 -25.03 -3.55
CA ASP A 75 -11.10 -24.85 -2.30
C ASP A 75 -10.26 -23.56 -2.31
N MET A 76 -10.10 -23.01 -1.12
CA MET A 76 -9.28 -21.83 -0.86
C MET A 76 -8.35 -22.11 0.31
N MET A 77 -7.11 -21.64 0.19
CA MET A 77 -6.18 -21.58 1.30
C MET A 77 -5.72 -20.14 1.54
N THR A 78 -5.22 -19.87 2.74
CA THR A 78 -4.70 -18.56 3.12
C THR A 78 -3.26 -18.71 3.59
N VAL A 79 -2.38 -17.87 3.07
CA VAL A 79 -0.98 -17.78 3.49
C VAL A 79 -0.67 -16.36 3.95
N ALA A 80 0.39 -16.18 4.74
CA ALA A 80 0.83 -14.86 5.18
C ALA A 80 1.98 -14.36 4.29
N TRP A 81 1.86 -13.14 3.76
CA TRP A 81 2.93 -12.45 3.05
C TRP A 81 2.92 -10.97 3.44
N ARG A 82 4.09 -10.40 3.79
CA ARG A 82 4.22 -9.03 4.32
C ARG A 82 3.29 -8.75 5.52
N GLY A 83 3.05 -9.76 6.35
CA GLY A 83 2.12 -9.68 7.48
C GLY A 83 0.64 -9.55 7.11
N LYS A 84 0.29 -9.69 5.82
CA LYS A 84 -1.09 -9.66 5.31
C LYS A 84 -1.52 -11.08 4.90
N PRO A 85 -2.81 -11.43 5.09
CA PRO A 85 -3.34 -12.66 4.53
C PRO A 85 -3.43 -12.55 3.00
N VAL A 86 -3.02 -13.60 2.29
CA VAL A 86 -3.16 -13.75 0.84
C VAL A 86 -3.94 -15.02 0.58
N TRP A 87 -5.04 -14.89 -0.15
CA TRP A 87 -5.83 -16.04 -0.59
C TRP A 87 -5.22 -16.67 -1.84
N ILE A 88 -5.30 -17.98 -1.89
CA ILE A 88 -5.10 -18.78 -3.10
C ILE A 88 -6.39 -19.59 -3.26
N LEU A 89 -7.21 -19.20 -4.23
CA LEU A 89 -8.49 -19.83 -4.53
C LEU A 89 -8.40 -20.56 -5.86
N ASN A 90 -8.69 -21.86 -5.87
CA ASN A 90 -8.83 -22.63 -7.09
C ASN A 90 -10.30 -22.63 -7.52
N ARG A 91 -10.66 -21.81 -8.51
CA ARG A 91 -12.04 -21.62 -8.95
C ARG A 91 -12.51 -22.76 -9.85
N THR A 92 -13.77 -23.15 -9.69
CA THR A 92 -14.43 -24.09 -10.61
C THR A 92 -14.83 -23.39 -11.90
N ASP A 93 -15.15 -24.15 -12.95
CA ASP A 93 -15.66 -23.59 -14.20
C ASP A 93 -16.96 -22.79 -14.02
N ARG A 94 -17.80 -23.22 -13.07
CA ARG A 94 -19.02 -22.46 -12.69
C ARG A 94 -18.65 -21.10 -12.11
N MET A 95 -17.74 -21.08 -11.15
CA MET A 95 -17.24 -19.84 -10.55
C MET A 95 -16.63 -18.88 -11.59
N LEU A 96 -15.90 -19.41 -12.58
CA LEU A 96 -15.37 -18.62 -13.69
C LEU A 96 -16.48 -18.06 -14.60
N ALA A 97 -17.56 -18.80 -14.81
CA ALA A 97 -18.71 -18.31 -15.55
C ALA A 97 -19.46 -17.20 -14.77
N ASP A 98 -19.52 -17.29 -13.44
CA ASP A 98 -20.22 -16.31 -12.61
C ASP A 98 -19.44 -14.99 -12.49
N ILE A 99 -18.10 -15.04 -12.54
CA ILE A 99 -17.24 -13.84 -12.66
C ILE A 99 -17.66 -13.00 -13.86
N LYS A 100 -17.88 -13.62 -15.02
CA LYS A 100 -18.31 -12.93 -16.24
C LYS A 100 -19.69 -12.29 -16.11
N LYS A 101 -20.62 -12.97 -15.45
CA LYS A 101 -21.99 -12.47 -15.27
C LYS A 101 -22.02 -11.23 -14.36
N ALA A 102 -21.12 -11.18 -13.37
CA ALA A 102 -21.08 -10.11 -12.39
C ALA A 102 -20.58 -8.77 -12.94
N ASP A 103 -19.95 -8.72 -14.12
CA ASP A 103 -19.26 -7.52 -14.66
C ASP A 103 -20.11 -6.24 -14.64
N THR A 104 -21.41 -6.33 -14.92
CA THR A 104 -22.33 -5.18 -14.95
C THR A 104 -22.65 -4.64 -13.55
N GLU A 105 -22.38 -5.39 -12.49
CA GLU A 105 -22.66 -5.07 -11.10
C GLU A 105 -21.43 -4.56 -10.34
N LEU A 106 -20.25 -4.58 -10.97
CA LEU A 106 -18.99 -4.17 -10.36
C LEU A 106 -18.73 -2.67 -10.46
N ALA A 107 -18.07 -2.11 -9.45
CA ALA A 107 -17.67 -0.71 -9.46
C ALA A 107 -16.52 -0.45 -10.45
N ASP A 108 -15.59 -1.41 -10.55
CA ASP A 108 -14.43 -1.36 -11.43
C ASP A 108 -14.17 -2.74 -12.08
N PRO A 109 -14.96 -3.13 -13.09
CA PRO A 109 -14.87 -4.46 -13.71
C PRO A 109 -13.51 -4.73 -14.40
N LEU A 110 -12.88 -3.67 -14.91
CA LEU A 110 -11.59 -3.71 -15.61
C LEU A 110 -10.39 -3.45 -14.68
N SER A 111 -10.63 -3.26 -13.38
CA SER A 111 -9.60 -3.00 -12.36
C SER A 111 -8.61 -1.88 -12.70
N GLN A 112 -9.11 -0.79 -13.27
CA GLN A 112 -8.30 0.36 -13.69
C GLN A 112 -7.81 1.20 -12.51
N ASN A 113 -8.39 1.02 -11.32
CA ASN A 113 -8.08 1.78 -10.12
C ASN A 113 -7.35 0.87 -9.10
N PRO A 114 -6.01 0.80 -9.14
CA PRO A 114 -5.26 0.04 -8.15
C PRO A 114 -5.46 0.61 -6.75
N PHE A 115 -5.35 -0.23 -5.71
CA PHE A 115 -5.49 0.19 -4.32
C PHE A 115 -4.16 0.57 -3.70
N SER A 116 -3.34 -0.42 -3.31
CA SER A 116 -2.07 -0.18 -2.62
C SER A 116 -0.84 -0.62 -3.40
N MET A 117 -1.03 -1.38 -4.48
CA MET A 117 0.04 -1.79 -5.39
C MET A 117 -0.45 -1.83 -6.85
N PRO A 118 0.46 -1.66 -7.82
CA PRO A 118 0.11 -1.83 -9.23
C PRO A 118 -0.33 -3.27 -9.50
N MET A 119 -1.31 -3.43 -10.37
CA MET A 119 -1.71 -4.76 -10.84
C MET A 119 -0.59 -5.36 -11.71
N PRO A 120 -0.17 -6.61 -11.45
CA PRO A 120 0.73 -7.30 -12.36
C PRO A 120 0.10 -7.43 -13.75
N GLU A 121 0.89 -7.20 -14.79
CA GLU A 121 0.43 -7.17 -16.20
C GLU A 121 -0.24 -8.49 -16.63
N TYR A 122 0.27 -9.64 -16.16
CA TYR A 122 -0.33 -10.94 -16.44
C TYR A 122 -1.71 -11.13 -15.79
N ALA A 123 -2.05 -10.31 -14.79
CA ALA A 123 -3.32 -10.34 -14.08
C ALA A 123 -4.29 -9.25 -14.59
N ASP A 124 -3.91 -8.46 -15.60
CA ASP A 124 -4.79 -7.47 -16.23
C ASP A 124 -5.80 -8.16 -17.18
N ASN A 125 -6.73 -8.88 -16.58
CA ASN A 125 -7.82 -9.58 -17.25
C ASN A 125 -9.00 -9.80 -16.28
N GLU A 126 -10.14 -10.22 -16.81
CA GLU A 126 -11.39 -10.46 -16.06
C GLU A 126 -11.23 -11.41 -14.84
N PHE A 127 -10.32 -12.38 -14.92
CA PHE A 127 -10.10 -13.37 -13.86
C PHE A 127 -9.09 -12.88 -12.82
N ARG A 128 -8.36 -11.80 -13.11
CA ARG A 128 -7.32 -11.22 -12.25
C ARG A 128 -6.29 -12.25 -11.84
N SER A 129 -5.83 -13.03 -12.82
CA SER A 129 -5.01 -14.21 -12.63
C SER A 129 -4.18 -14.49 -13.87
N ARG A 130 -3.16 -15.33 -13.72
CA ARG A 130 -2.29 -15.69 -14.85
C ARG A 130 -3.07 -16.42 -15.94
N PRO A 131 -2.93 -16.08 -17.25
CA PRO A 131 -3.76 -16.63 -18.32
C PRO A 131 -3.70 -18.15 -18.45
N GLU A 132 -2.53 -18.74 -18.23
CA GLU A 132 -2.28 -20.18 -18.28
C GLU A 132 -2.96 -20.95 -17.14
N ARG A 133 -3.33 -20.26 -16.05
CA ARG A 133 -4.01 -20.83 -14.88
C ARG A 133 -5.08 -19.88 -14.36
N LYS A 134 -5.99 -19.47 -15.25
CA LYS A 134 -7.09 -18.55 -14.95
C LYS A 134 -7.99 -18.98 -13.78
N ASN A 135 -7.99 -20.26 -13.38
CA ASN A 135 -8.73 -20.74 -12.23
C ASN A 135 -8.11 -20.31 -10.89
N ILE A 136 -6.80 -20.08 -10.83
CA ILE A 136 -6.10 -19.75 -9.58
C ILE A 136 -6.09 -18.24 -9.35
N LEU A 137 -6.91 -17.78 -8.41
CA LEU A 137 -6.84 -16.40 -7.91
C LEU A 137 -5.83 -16.32 -6.77
N VAL A 138 -4.89 -15.39 -6.87
CA VAL A 138 -3.99 -14.99 -5.78
C VAL A 138 -4.30 -13.54 -5.42
N ALA A 139 -4.87 -13.29 -4.24
CA ALA A 139 -5.32 -11.94 -3.87
C ALA A 139 -4.98 -11.60 -2.41
N VAL A 140 -4.52 -10.37 -2.17
CA VAL A 140 -4.29 -9.85 -0.83
C VAL A 140 -5.65 -9.66 -0.15
N ALA A 141 -5.91 -10.41 0.91
CA ALA A 141 -7.18 -10.50 1.62
C ALA A 141 -7.35 -9.34 2.62
N VAL A 142 -7.15 -8.12 2.14
CA VAL A 142 -7.24 -6.88 2.92
C VAL A 142 -8.26 -5.97 2.24
N CYS A 143 -9.41 -5.79 2.88
CA CYS A 143 -10.48 -4.94 2.38
C CYS A 143 -9.95 -3.52 2.16
N THR A 144 -10.18 -3.01 0.95
CA THR A 144 -9.74 -1.69 0.50
C THR A 144 -10.46 -0.51 1.17
N HIS A 145 -11.49 -0.78 1.98
CA HIS A 145 -12.11 0.24 2.82
C HIS A 145 -11.17 0.66 3.96
N LEU A 146 -11.00 -0.22 4.95
CA LEU A 146 -10.24 0.07 6.20
C LEU A 146 -9.41 -1.13 6.69
N GLY A 147 -9.12 -2.09 5.82
CA GLY A 147 -8.11 -3.12 6.07
C GLY A 147 -8.56 -4.40 6.76
N CYS A 148 -9.84 -4.57 7.11
CA CYS A 148 -10.35 -5.86 7.60
C CYS A 148 -10.17 -6.98 6.58
N THR A 149 -10.06 -8.22 7.02
CA THR A 149 -10.05 -9.39 6.12
C THR A 149 -11.48 -9.78 5.75
N PRO A 150 -11.87 -9.77 4.46
CA PRO A 150 -13.18 -10.26 4.08
C PRO A 150 -13.32 -11.78 4.32
N THR A 151 -14.54 -12.28 4.30
CA THR A 151 -14.87 -13.69 4.56
C THR A 151 -15.40 -14.35 3.30
N PRO A 152 -15.01 -15.60 2.99
CA PRO A 152 -15.54 -16.32 1.84
C PRO A 152 -17.03 -16.63 2.05
N ARG A 153 -17.82 -16.37 1.01
CA ARG A 153 -19.26 -16.61 0.94
C ARG A 153 -19.57 -17.25 -0.40
N PHE A 154 -19.08 -18.47 -0.62
CA PHE A 154 -19.14 -19.15 -1.92
C PHE A 154 -20.49 -19.81 -2.20
N GLN A 155 -21.30 -20.05 -1.17
CA GLN A 155 -22.66 -20.55 -1.36
C GLN A 155 -23.49 -19.48 -2.09
N GLU A 156 -24.25 -19.89 -3.10
CA GLU A 156 -25.20 -19.01 -3.79
C GLU A 156 -26.49 -18.85 -3.00
N GLY A 157 -27.19 -17.74 -3.24
CA GLY A 157 -28.49 -17.42 -2.67
C GLY A 157 -28.43 -16.76 -1.29
N ALA A 158 -29.62 -16.51 -0.76
CA ALA A 158 -29.84 -15.71 0.44
C ALA A 158 -29.00 -16.16 1.64
N GLN A 159 -28.23 -15.20 2.18
CA GLN A 159 -27.37 -15.38 3.35
C GLN A 159 -27.40 -14.12 4.21
N PRO A 160 -27.11 -14.22 5.52
CA PRO A 160 -27.05 -13.05 6.38
C PRO A 160 -26.09 -11.97 5.85
N ASN A 161 -26.59 -10.74 5.76
CA ASN A 161 -25.85 -9.56 5.28
C ASN A 161 -25.43 -9.62 3.80
N LEU A 162 -26.12 -10.44 2.99
CA LEU A 162 -25.95 -10.55 1.55
C LEU A 162 -27.30 -10.41 0.83
N PRO A 163 -27.31 -10.05 -0.46
CA PRO A 163 -28.52 -10.10 -1.29
C PRO A 163 -29.12 -11.52 -1.38
N ASP A 164 -30.42 -11.61 -1.66
CA ASP A 164 -31.11 -12.89 -1.79
C ASP A 164 -30.64 -13.70 -3.01
N ASP A 165 -30.13 -13.02 -4.03
CA ASP A 165 -29.62 -13.55 -5.28
C ASP A 165 -28.08 -13.63 -5.31
N TRP A 166 -27.43 -13.67 -4.14
CA TRP A 166 -25.98 -13.66 -4.03
C TRP A 166 -25.30 -14.71 -4.93
N PRO A 167 -24.41 -14.31 -5.86
CA PRO A 167 -23.80 -15.22 -6.83
C PRO A 167 -22.57 -15.98 -6.29
N GLY A 168 -22.20 -15.78 -5.03
CA GLY A 168 -20.94 -16.23 -4.47
C GLY A 168 -19.85 -15.14 -4.53
N GLY A 169 -18.88 -15.21 -3.62
CA GLY A 169 -17.82 -14.20 -3.52
C GLY A 169 -17.27 -14.06 -2.11
N PHE A 170 -17.03 -12.81 -1.72
CA PHE A 170 -16.52 -12.44 -0.40
C PHE A 170 -17.32 -11.31 0.24
N LEU A 171 -17.48 -11.36 1.56
CA LEU A 171 -18.12 -10.33 2.37
C LEU A 171 -17.15 -9.80 3.42
N CYS A 172 -16.89 -8.49 3.42
CA CYS A 172 -16.21 -7.81 4.52
C CYS A 172 -17.23 -7.41 5.60
N PRO A 173 -17.24 -8.08 6.76
CA PRO A 173 -18.27 -7.89 7.78
C PRO A 173 -18.17 -6.54 8.51
N CYS A 174 -17.03 -5.84 8.41
CA CYS A 174 -16.81 -4.59 9.13
C CYS A 174 -17.77 -3.48 8.68
N HIS A 175 -18.01 -3.35 7.37
CA HIS A 175 -18.85 -2.30 6.80
C HIS A 175 -19.68 -2.78 5.59
N GLY A 176 -19.82 -4.11 5.40
CA GLY A 176 -20.71 -4.69 4.38
C GLY A 176 -20.23 -4.60 2.94
N SER A 177 -18.93 -4.35 2.69
CA SER A 177 -18.39 -4.40 1.33
C SER A 177 -18.36 -5.83 0.81
N THR A 178 -18.85 -6.04 -0.41
CA THR A 178 -18.87 -7.35 -1.06
C THR A 178 -17.97 -7.34 -2.29
N TYR A 179 -17.34 -8.49 -2.55
CA TYR A 179 -16.45 -8.71 -3.69
C TYR A 179 -16.87 -9.97 -4.44
N ASP A 180 -16.68 -9.98 -5.75
CA ASP A 180 -16.88 -11.18 -6.57
C ASP A 180 -15.73 -12.19 -6.40
N LEU A 181 -15.80 -13.29 -7.16
CA LEU A 181 -14.80 -14.37 -7.13
C LEU A 181 -13.47 -14.02 -7.83
N SER A 182 -13.31 -12.81 -8.34
CA SER A 182 -12.02 -12.22 -8.78
C SER A 182 -11.52 -11.15 -7.79
N GLY A 183 -12.18 -10.98 -6.64
CA GLY A 183 -11.86 -9.94 -5.66
C GLY A 183 -12.19 -8.53 -6.14
N ARG A 184 -13.11 -8.39 -7.10
CA ARG A 184 -13.59 -7.10 -7.62
C ARG A 184 -14.78 -6.62 -6.80
N VAL A 185 -14.81 -5.35 -6.44
CA VAL A 185 -15.83 -4.80 -5.54
C VAL A 185 -17.14 -4.54 -6.30
N PHE A 186 -18.26 -4.93 -5.70
CA PHE A 186 -19.59 -4.60 -6.22
C PHE A 186 -19.88 -3.09 -6.09
N LYS A 187 -20.78 -2.57 -6.93
CA LYS A 187 -21.26 -1.18 -6.87
C LYS A 187 -21.88 -0.85 -5.51
N ASN A 188 -21.84 0.43 -5.15
CA ASN A 188 -22.47 0.98 -3.94
C ASN A 188 -21.97 0.35 -2.64
N LYS A 189 -20.67 -0.01 -2.58
CA LYS A 189 -20.00 -0.52 -1.38
C LYS A 189 -19.03 0.52 -0.84
N PRO A 190 -18.77 0.55 0.49
CA PRO A 190 -17.80 1.49 1.08
C PRO A 190 -16.35 1.27 0.60
N ALA A 191 -15.98 0.05 0.26
CA ALA A 191 -14.70 -0.27 -0.35
C ALA A 191 -14.53 0.46 -1.71
N PRO A 192 -13.51 1.31 -1.89
CA PRO A 192 -13.39 2.12 -3.09
C PRO A 192 -12.71 1.42 -4.26
N GLN A 193 -11.97 0.32 -4.02
CA GLN A 193 -11.23 -0.42 -5.06
C GLN A 193 -11.33 -1.93 -4.90
N ASN A 194 -10.93 -2.66 -5.94
CA ASN A 194 -10.76 -4.12 -5.94
C ASN A 194 -9.60 -4.54 -5.02
N LEU A 195 -9.62 -5.78 -4.52
CA LEU A 195 -8.53 -6.33 -3.69
C LEU A 195 -7.23 -6.38 -4.49
N ASP A 196 -6.07 -6.08 -3.87
CA ASP A 196 -4.79 -6.13 -4.57
C ASP A 196 -4.41 -7.55 -5.01
N ILE A 197 -3.73 -7.66 -6.15
CA ILE A 197 -3.09 -8.89 -6.63
C ILE A 197 -1.60 -8.75 -6.41
N PRO A 198 -0.95 -9.57 -5.56
CA PRO A 198 0.48 -9.47 -5.35
C PRO A 198 1.24 -9.99 -6.58
N PRO A 199 2.52 -9.63 -6.76
CA PRO A 199 3.40 -10.35 -7.68
C PRO A 199 3.48 -11.82 -7.27
N PHE A 200 3.32 -12.75 -8.21
CA PHE A 200 3.42 -14.18 -7.97
C PHE A 200 3.77 -14.89 -9.27
N MET A 201 4.43 -16.04 -9.17
CA MET A 201 4.72 -16.92 -10.30
C MET A 201 4.63 -18.40 -9.89
N PHE A 202 4.31 -19.26 -10.85
CA PHE A 202 4.33 -20.71 -10.64
C PHE A 202 5.76 -21.22 -10.81
N THR A 203 6.27 -21.93 -9.80
CA THR A 203 7.59 -22.58 -9.85
C THR A 203 7.48 -24.02 -10.37
N SER A 204 6.29 -24.62 -10.28
CA SER A 204 5.98 -25.95 -10.84
C SER A 204 4.47 -26.13 -11.06
N GLU A 205 4.03 -27.36 -11.38
CA GLU A 205 2.60 -27.71 -11.42
C GLU A 205 1.90 -27.50 -10.09
N ASN A 206 2.60 -27.78 -8.98
CA ASN A 206 2.00 -27.81 -7.65
C ASN A 206 2.57 -26.74 -6.71
N SER A 207 3.36 -25.78 -7.19
CA SER A 207 3.92 -24.74 -6.34
C SER A 207 3.94 -23.38 -7.02
N LEU A 208 3.77 -22.35 -6.20
CA LEU A 208 3.90 -20.95 -6.59
C LEU A 208 4.66 -20.18 -5.51
N VAL A 209 5.27 -19.08 -5.91
CA VAL A 209 5.88 -18.11 -5.01
C VAL A 209 5.06 -16.82 -5.04
N ILE A 210 4.80 -16.23 -3.87
CA ILE A 210 4.13 -14.94 -3.69
C ILE A 210 5.17 -13.90 -3.28
N GLY A 211 5.11 -12.70 -3.85
CA GLY A 211 6.08 -11.63 -3.65
C GLY A 211 7.23 -11.63 -4.65
N GLN A 212 7.15 -12.45 -5.70
CA GLN A 212 8.13 -12.52 -6.79
C GLN A 212 7.44 -12.89 -8.11
N ASP A 213 7.89 -12.27 -9.20
CA ASP A 213 7.57 -12.66 -10.56
C ASP A 213 8.79 -12.51 -11.49
N GLU A 214 8.59 -12.57 -12.81
CA GLU A 214 9.65 -12.48 -13.81
C GLU A 214 10.40 -11.13 -13.80
N LYS A 215 9.82 -10.09 -13.18
CA LYS A 215 10.44 -8.75 -13.04
C LYS A 215 11.24 -8.62 -11.73
N GLY A 216 11.17 -9.61 -10.83
CA GLY A 216 11.95 -9.66 -9.59
C GLY A 216 11.11 -9.77 -8.33
N GLU A 217 11.72 -9.48 -7.18
CA GLU A 217 11.04 -9.40 -5.88
C GLU A 217 10.29 -8.07 -5.71
N ALA A 218 9.22 -8.11 -4.92
CA ALA A 218 8.25 -7.01 -4.72
C ALA A 218 8.61 -5.97 -3.64
#